data_AF-X0X8N5-F1
#
_entry.id   AF-X0X8N5-F1
#
_cell.length_a   1.000
_cell.length_b   1.000
_cell.length_c   1.000
_cell.angle_alpha   90.00
_cell.angle_beta   90.00
_cell.angle_gamma   90.00
#
_symmetry.space_group_name_H-M   'P 1'
#
loop_
_entity.id
_entity.type
_entity.pdbx_description
1 polymer ?
#
loop_
_entity_poly.entity_id
_entity_poly.type
_entity_poly.pdbx_seq_one_letter_code
_entity_poly.pdbx_strand_id
1 'polypeptide(L)'
;GYNRWFNKDEEDYKRAFELFHKASGILQEESISGLIDIPDFEISVRIMFRQAIDRRRRKLHKKIFLFKKTLERDSRYLDRFPYKGVLSPKDFKLNEDFESLIEHAKKTVDSKTPRSFQDFQSIIENLSEKSEKIASNQNRLEIIKNILFALECLLKILRFFFITGTTTTVIVTLFLILFRGVESSLSSITATDFIIFLKYGFFAGLFSGVLGTAIWIKKRFTKLYEKIDI
;
A
#
# COMPACT_ATOMS: atom_id res chain seq x y z
N GLY A 1 23.96 -35.95 11.16
CA GLY A 1 22.74 -35.52 11.88
C GLY A 1 22.55 -34.01 11.86
N TYR A 2 23.52 -33.22 12.34
CA TYR A 2 23.36 -31.79 12.62
C TYR A 2 23.88 -30.83 11.52
N ASN A 3 24.81 -31.25 10.66
CA ASN A 3 25.31 -30.45 9.52
C ASN A 3 24.21 -30.08 8.50
N ARG A 4 23.03 -30.72 8.56
CA ARG A 4 21.88 -30.38 7.71
C ARG A 4 21.04 -29.23 8.27
N TRP A 5 21.21 -28.89 9.55
CA TRP A 5 20.39 -27.92 10.27
C TRP A 5 21.08 -26.56 10.47
N PHE A 6 22.41 -26.54 10.38
CA PHE A 6 23.23 -25.39 10.72
C PHE A 6 24.30 -25.21 9.66
N ASN A 7 24.49 -23.96 9.24
CA ASN A 7 25.59 -23.61 8.36
C ASN A 7 26.90 -23.60 9.17
N LYS A 8 28.02 -24.00 8.54
CA LYS A 8 29.31 -24.15 9.23
C LYS A 8 29.84 -22.83 9.82
N ASP A 9 29.38 -21.71 9.27
CA ASP A 9 29.80 -20.38 9.69
C ASP A 9 29.11 -19.89 10.97
N GLU A 10 28.05 -20.58 11.40
CA GLU A 10 27.27 -20.18 12.56
C GLU A 10 27.98 -20.44 13.88
N GLU A 11 27.88 -19.47 14.79
CA GLU A 11 28.55 -19.50 16.09
C GLU A 11 28.12 -20.69 16.96
N ASP A 12 26.83 -21.04 16.94
CA ASP A 12 26.28 -22.21 17.65
C ASP A 12 26.83 -23.54 17.09
N TYR A 13 27.10 -23.60 15.77
CA TYR A 13 27.73 -24.77 15.14
C TYR A 13 29.21 -24.87 15.52
N LYS A 14 29.95 -23.75 15.49
CA LYS A 14 31.37 -23.68 15.88
C LYS A 14 31.58 -24.09 17.34
N ARG A 15 30.78 -23.57 18.28
CA ARG A 15 30.84 -23.95 19.70
C ARG A 15 30.50 -25.42 19.94
N ALA A 16 29.48 -25.95 19.24
CA ALA A 16 29.14 -27.36 19.34
C ALA A 16 30.25 -28.26 18.77
N PHE A 17 30.92 -27.82 17.70
CA PHE A 17 32.05 -28.51 17.09
C PHE A 17 33.30 -28.49 17.99
N GLU A 18 33.57 -27.38 18.67
CA GLU A 18 34.63 -27.28 19.68
C GLU A 18 34.40 -28.22 20.87
N LEU A 19 33.17 -28.27 21.41
CA LEU A 19 32.80 -29.20 22.48
C LEU A 19 32.92 -30.66 22.05
N PHE A 20 32.55 -30.96 20.81
CA PHE A 20 32.72 -32.29 20.23
C PHE A 20 34.20 -32.67 20.12
N HIS A 21 35.06 -31.76 19.66
CA HIS A 21 36.50 -31.98 19.61
C HIS A 21 37.11 -32.15 21.01
N LYS A 22 36.64 -31.37 21.99
CA LYS A 22 37.09 -31.49 23.38
C LYS A 22 36.72 -32.85 23.98
N ALA A 23 35.49 -33.31 23.76
CA ALA A 23 35.06 -34.65 24.17
C ALA A 23 35.84 -35.76 23.45
N SER A 24 36.15 -35.59 22.16
CA SER A 24 36.96 -36.53 21.39
C SER A 24 38.41 -36.60 21.86
N GLY A 25 39.00 -35.49 22.33
CA GLY A 25 40.34 -35.47 22.92
C GLY A 25 40.40 -36.20 24.26
N ILE A 26 39.39 -35.99 25.11
CA ILE A 26 39.25 -36.70 26.40
C ILE A 26 39.10 -38.22 26.19
N LEU A 27 38.46 -38.63 25.09
CA LEU A 27 38.32 -40.03 24.67
C LEU A 27 39.65 -40.68 24.28
N GLN A 28 40.61 -39.90 23.79
CA GLN A 28 41.95 -40.38 23.39
C GLN A 28 42.93 -40.50 24.57
N GLU A 29 42.65 -39.83 25.69
CA GLU A 29 43.49 -39.89 26.90
C GLU A 29 43.21 -41.12 27.79
N GLU A 30 42.26 -41.99 27.42
CA GLU A 30 41.91 -43.25 28.09
C GLU A 30 41.79 -43.15 29.64
N SER A 31 41.26 -42.04 30.17
CA SER A 31 41.00 -41.89 31.61
C SER A 31 39.56 -42.27 31.98
N ILE A 32 39.38 -43.00 33.09
CA ILE A 32 38.06 -43.40 33.61
C ILE A 32 37.18 -42.18 33.91
N SER A 33 37.76 -41.10 34.41
CA SER A 33 37.07 -39.82 34.61
C SER A 33 36.59 -39.21 33.30
N GLY A 34 37.42 -39.25 32.26
CA GLY A 34 37.05 -38.75 30.94
C GLY A 34 35.89 -39.52 30.31
N LEU A 35 35.81 -40.83 30.53
CA LEU A 35 34.70 -41.67 30.05
C LEU A 35 33.37 -41.37 30.75
N ILE A 36 33.40 -40.89 32.00
CA ILE A 36 32.20 -40.50 32.77
C ILE A 36 31.64 -39.15 32.30
N ASP A 37 32.49 -38.25 31.80
CA ASP A 37 32.08 -36.90 31.38
C ASP A 37 31.50 -36.82 29.95
N ILE A 38 31.73 -37.84 29.10
CA ILE A 38 31.26 -37.88 27.70
C ILE A 38 29.73 -37.74 27.56
N PRO A 39 28.90 -38.45 28.35
CA PRO A 39 27.45 -38.26 28.33
C PRO A 39 27.03 -36.81 28.63
N ASP A 40 27.71 -36.13 29.56
CA ASP A 40 27.41 -34.74 29.91
C ASP A 40 27.77 -33.78 28.77
N PHE A 41 28.87 -34.04 28.04
CA PHE A 41 29.18 -33.31 26.81
C PHE A 41 28.13 -33.55 25.72
N GLU A 42 27.67 -34.79 25.54
CA GLU A 42 26.64 -35.11 24.56
C GLU A 42 25.30 -34.40 24.88
N ILE A 43 24.87 -34.45 26.14
CA ILE A 43 23.67 -33.75 26.62
C ILE A 43 23.82 -32.25 26.39
N SER A 44 24.97 -31.66 26.72
CA SER A 44 25.25 -30.24 26.54
C SER A 44 25.16 -29.82 25.07
N VAL A 45 25.77 -30.59 24.16
CA VAL A 45 25.71 -30.35 22.71
C VAL A 45 24.27 -30.47 22.18
N ARG A 46 23.50 -31.48 22.62
CA ARG A 46 22.09 -31.62 22.25
C ARG A 46 21.24 -30.44 22.74
N ILE A 47 21.46 -29.96 23.96
CA ILE A 47 20.77 -28.79 24.51
C ILE A 47 21.10 -27.54 23.69
N MET A 48 22.37 -27.31 23.37
CA MET A 48 22.79 -26.16 22.55
C MET A 48 22.11 -26.16 21.18
N PHE A 49 22.13 -27.30 20.48
CA PHE A 49 21.45 -27.40 19.18
C PHE A 49 19.94 -27.18 19.29
N ARG A 50 19.28 -27.73 20.31
CA ARG A 50 17.86 -27.51 20.53
C ARG A 50 17.55 -26.03 20.76
N GLN A 51 18.30 -25.37 21.64
CA GLN A 51 18.14 -23.95 21.90
C GLN A 51 18.39 -23.09 20.66
N ALA A 52 19.38 -23.44 19.84
CA ALA A 52 19.67 -22.75 18.58
C ALA A 52 18.53 -22.89 17.57
N ILE A 53 17.97 -24.10 17.40
CA ILE A 53 16.77 -24.34 16.57
C ILE A 53 15.58 -23.51 17.10
N ASP A 54 15.33 -23.52 18.40
CA ASP A 54 14.22 -22.78 19.00
C ASP A 54 14.39 -21.26 18.86
N ARG A 55 15.62 -20.74 18.96
CA ARG A 55 15.93 -19.33 18.71
C ARG A 55 15.68 -18.95 17.26
N ARG A 56 16.13 -19.77 16.31
CA ARG A 56 15.83 -19.59 14.88
C ARG A 56 14.33 -19.56 14.64
N ARG A 57 13.61 -20.58 15.12
CA ARG A 57 12.16 -20.70 14.96
C ARG A 57 11.41 -19.46 15.45
N ARG A 58 11.80 -18.93 16.61
CA ARG A 58 11.26 -17.67 17.15
C ARG A 58 11.55 -16.46 16.27
N LYS A 59 12.77 -16.34 15.72
CA LYS A 59 13.11 -15.27 14.77
C LYS A 59 12.26 -15.37 13.49
N LEU A 60 12.05 -16.57 12.97
CA LEU A 60 11.23 -16.80 11.78
C LEU A 60 9.76 -16.46 12.01
N HIS A 61 9.18 -16.88 13.14
CA HIS A 61 7.84 -16.48 13.57
C HIS A 61 7.68 -14.95 13.62
N LYS A 62 8.67 -14.24 14.19
CA LYS A 62 8.66 -12.78 14.21
C LYS A 62 8.66 -12.18 12.80
N LYS A 63 9.44 -12.72 11.86
CA LYS A 63 9.45 -12.26 10.47
C LYS A 63 8.09 -12.49 9.77
N ILE A 64 7.52 -13.69 9.88
CA ILE A 64 6.20 -14.01 9.32
C ILE A 64 5.12 -13.06 9.89
N PHE A 65 5.20 -12.76 11.18
CA PHE A 65 4.26 -11.83 11.81
C PHE A 65 4.33 -10.41 11.22
N LEU A 66 5.50 -9.94 10.82
CA LEU A 66 5.64 -8.66 10.12
C LEU A 66 4.95 -8.69 8.75
N PHE A 67 5.13 -9.78 7.97
CA PHE A 67 4.43 -9.93 6.69
C PHE A 67 2.90 -10.00 6.86
N LYS A 68 2.42 -10.65 7.92
CA LYS A 68 0.99 -10.65 8.26
C LYS A 68 0.46 -9.23 8.50
N LYS A 69 1.21 -8.39 9.21
CA LYS A 69 0.82 -6.97 9.40
C LYS A 69 0.77 -6.21 8.07
N THR A 70 1.69 -6.50 7.15
CA THR A 70 1.66 -5.92 5.79
C THR A 70 0.39 -6.33 5.04
N LEU A 71 0.04 -7.61 5.07
CA LEU A 71 -1.21 -8.15 4.49
C LEU A 71 -2.45 -7.47 5.08
N GLU A 72 -2.54 -7.38 6.41
CA GLU A 72 -3.67 -6.73 7.11
C GLU A 72 -3.77 -5.23 6.79
N ARG A 73 -2.64 -4.56 6.55
CA ARG A 73 -2.62 -3.15 6.11
C ARG A 73 -3.11 -3.01 4.67
N ASP A 74 -2.63 -3.87 3.78
CA ASP A 74 -3.02 -3.85 2.36
C ASP A 74 -4.50 -4.19 2.16
N SER A 75 -4.98 -5.24 2.82
CA SER A 75 -6.40 -5.62 2.79
C SER A 75 -7.31 -4.46 3.23
N ARG A 76 -6.95 -3.77 4.33
CA ARG A 76 -7.69 -2.59 4.79
C ARG A 76 -7.61 -1.42 3.82
N TYR A 77 -6.46 -1.23 3.16
CA TYR A 77 -6.30 -0.19 2.15
C TYR A 77 -7.19 -0.44 0.94
N LEU A 78 -7.18 -1.66 0.41
CA LEU A 78 -8.03 -2.07 -0.72
C LEU A 78 -9.52 -1.94 -0.37
N ASP A 79 -9.92 -2.32 0.85
CA ASP A 79 -11.31 -2.21 1.29
C ASP A 79 -11.76 -0.76 1.55
N ARG A 80 -10.85 0.17 1.84
CA ARG A 80 -11.21 1.59 2.00
C ARG A 80 -11.00 2.42 0.75
N PHE A 81 -10.45 1.84 -0.31
CA PHE A 81 -10.08 2.58 -1.51
C PHE A 81 -11.31 3.31 -2.10
N PRO A 82 -11.28 4.64 -2.24
CA PRO A 82 -12.46 5.44 -2.58
C PRO A 82 -12.99 5.15 -3.99
N TYR A 83 -12.14 4.62 -4.87
CA TYR A 83 -12.46 4.30 -6.26
C TYR A 83 -12.49 2.78 -6.49
N LYS A 84 -13.21 2.02 -5.64
CA LYS A 84 -13.30 0.54 -5.71
C LYS A 84 -13.63 0.01 -7.11
N GLY A 85 -14.47 0.72 -7.88
CA GLY A 85 -14.86 0.33 -9.23
C GLY A 85 -13.71 0.29 -10.25
N VAL A 86 -12.53 0.83 -9.92
CA VAL A 86 -11.33 0.82 -10.77
C VAL A 86 -10.36 -0.30 -10.38
N LEU A 87 -10.59 -0.96 -9.24
CA LEU A 87 -9.76 -2.08 -8.80
C LEU A 87 -9.94 -3.27 -9.73
N SER A 88 -8.82 -3.88 -10.14
CA SER A 88 -8.82 -5.10 -10.92
C SER A 88 -8.95 -6.32 -10.00
N PRO A 89 -9.56 -7.43 -10.45
CA PRO A 89 -9.44 -8.72 -9.76
C PRO A 89 -7.99 -9.13 -9.49
N LYS A 90 -7.04 -8.66 -10.32
CA LYS A 90 -5.60 -8.91 -10.13
C LYS A 90 -5.06 -8.29 -8.84
N ASP A 91 -5.62 -7.17 -8.38
CA ASP A 91 -5.19 -6.49 -7.16
C ASP A 91 -5.54 -7.32 -5.92
N PHE A 92 -6.73 -7.92 -5.90
CA PHE A 92 -7.15 -8.85 -4.85
C PHE A 92 -6.39 -10.17 -4.91
N LYS A 93 -6.15 -10.70 -6.12
CA LYS A 93 -5.40 -11.95 -6.30
C LYS A 93 -3.98 -11.87 -5.75
N LEU A 94 -3.30 -10.72 -5.85
CA LEU A 94 -1.97 -10.54 -5.26
C LEU A 94 -2.00 -10.69 -3.73
N ASN A 95 -3.06 -10.17 -3.10
CA ASN A 95 -3.27 -10.25 -1.66
C ASN A 95 -3.60 -11.68 -1.21
N GLU A 96 -4.45 -12.39 -1.96
CA GLU A 96 -4.77 -13.82 -1.75
C GLU A 96 -3.53 -14.73 -1.89
N ASP A 97 -2.73 -14.53 -2.96
CA ASP A 97 -1.47 -15.25 -3.16
C ASP A 97 -0.53 -15.04 -1.96
N PHE A 98 -0.46 -13.81 -1.44
CA PHE A 98 0.40 -13.46 -0.32
C PHE A 98 -0.08 -14.09 1.00
N GLU A 99 -1.40 -14.14 1.23
CA GLU A 99 -2.00 -14.83 2.36
C GLU A 99 -1.67 -16.33 2.35
N SER A 100 -1.85 -16.99 1.20
CA SER A 100 -1.50 -18.41 1.01
C SER A 100 -0.02 -18.68 1.30
N LEU A 101 0.87 -17.81 0.84
CA LEU A 101 2.31 -17.91 1.12
C LEU A 101 2.63 -17.75 2.62
N ILE A 102 1.93 -16.85 3.33
CA ILE A 102 2.09 -16.68 4.77
C ILE A 102 1.62 -17.94 5.52
N GLU A 103 0.50 -18.53 5.11
CA GLU A 103 0.02 -19.79 5.72
C GLU A 103 0.99 -20.93 5.49
N HIS A 104 1.50 -21.08 4.27
CA HIS A 104 2.52 -22.05 3.95
C HIS A 104 3.78 -21.84 4.81
N ALA A 105 4.24 -20.59 4.95
CA ALA A 105 5.38 -20.25 5.80
C ALA A 105 5.16 -20.66 7.26
N LYS A 106 3.98 -20.39 7.83
CA LYS A 106 3.65 -20.81 9.22
C LYS A 106 3.74 -22.32 9.38
N LYS A 107 3.08 -23.08 8.50
CA LYS A 107 3.11 -24.56 8.52
C LYS A 107 4.55 -25.08 8.43
N THR A 108 5.38 -24.47 7.60
CA THR A 108 6.79 -24.86 7.45
C THR A 108 7.61 -24.58 8.70
N VAL A 109 7.42 -23.45 9.39
CA VAL A 109 8.14 -23.17 10.66
C VAL A 109 7.73 -24.12 11.78
N ASP A 110 6.46 -24.54 11.79
CA ASP A 110 5.95 -25.46 12.81
C ASP A 110 6.44 -26.89 12.59
N SER A 111 6.83 -27.24 11.36
CA SER A 111 7.43 -28.53 11.07
C SER A 111 8.83 -28.66 11.69
N LYS A 112 9.04 -29.71 12.49
CA LYS A 112 10.31 -29.98 13.19
C LYS A 112 11.31 -30.74 12.32
N THR A 113 11.41 -30.42 11.03
CA THR A 113 12.27 -31.16 10.08
C THR A 113 13.49 -30.33 9.64
N PRO A 114 14.62 -30.96 9.25
CA PRO A 114 15.79 -30.20 8.78
C PRO A 114 15.55 -29.53 7.43
N ARG A 115 14.83 -30.21 6.53
CA ARG A 115 14.51 -29.70 5.18
C ARG A 115 13.69 -28.42 5.25
N SER A 116 12.74 -28.33 6.17
CA SER A 116 11.91 -27.14 6.34
C SER A 116 12.69 -25.88 6.72
N PHE A 117 13.87 -26.01 7.35
CA PHE A 117 14.74 -24.86 7.62
C PHE A 117 15.50 -24.38 6.38
N GLN A 118 15.85 -25.27 5.46
CA GLN A 118 16.46 -24.92 4.17
C GLN A 118 15.44 -24.26 3.23
N ASP A 119 14.24 -24.85 3.18
CA ASP A 119 13.10 -24.30 2.43
C ASP A 119 12.63 -22.95 3.00
N PHE A 120 12.99 -22.63 4.25
CA PHE A 120 12.56 -21.40 4.88
C PHE A 120 13.17 -20.15 4.27
N GLN A 121 14.42 -20.25 3.82
CA GLN A 121 15.10 -19.09 3.25
C GLN A 121 14.45 -18.69 1.93
N SER A 122 14.13 -19.65 1.07
CA SER A 122 13.38 -19.40 -0.17
C SER A 122 11.96 -18.90 0.08
N ILE A 123 11.26 -19.41 1.11
CA ILE A 123 9.94 -18.90 1.50
C ILE A 123 10.02 -17.43 1.94
N ILE A 124 11.04 -17.06 2.72
CA ILE A 124 11.22 -15.67 3.17
C ILE A 124 11.59 -14.75 2.02
N GLU A 125 12.43 -15.20 1.08
CA GLU A 125 12.75 -14.46 -0.13
C GLU A 125 11.50 -14.21 -0.97
N ASN A 126 10.69 -15.26 -1.20
CA ASN A 126 9.40 -15.14 -1.91
C ASN A 126 8.43 -14.18 -1.21
N LEU A 127 8.34 -14.24 0.12
CA LEU A 127 7.53 -13.30 0.91
C LEU A 127 8.05 -11.86 0.81
N SER A 128 9.37 -11.68 0.79
CA SER A 128 9.97 -10.35 0.60
C SER A 128 9.62 -9.79 -0.77
N GLU A 129 9.82 -10.57 -1.83
CA GLU A 129 9.52 -10.16 -3.21
C GLU A 129 8.03 -9.84 -3.40
N LYS A 130 7.13 -10.67 -2.85
CA LYS A 130 5.69 -10.42 -2.91
C LYS A 130 5.29 -9.20 -2.07
N SER A 131 5.93 -8.96 -0.93
CA SER A 131 5.72 -7.75 -0.13
C SER A 131 6.13 -6.49 -0.90
N GLU A 132 7.22 -6.53 -1.65
CA GLU A 132 7.63 -5.42 -2.52
C GLU A 132 6.63 -5.18 -3.66
N LYS A 133 6.09 -6.26 -4.24
CA LYS A 133 5.01 -6.17 -5.23
C LYS A 133 3.75 -5.53 -4.65
N ILE A 134 3.37 -5.86 -3.42
CA ILE A 134 2.25 -5.21 -2.72
C ILE A 134 2.53 -3.72 -2.54
N ALA A 135 3.73 -3.34 -2.06
CA ALA A 135 4.09 -1.93 -1.89
C ALA A 135 4.06 -1.16 -3.22
N SER A 136 4.59 -1.76 -4.29
CA SER A 136 4.52 -1.20 -5.64
C SER A 136 3.07 -1.02 -6.11
N ASN A 137 2.20 -2.00 -5.83
CA ASN A 137 0.79 -1.89 -6.17
C ASN A 137 0.07 -0.80 -5.38
N GLN A 138 0.36 -0.66 -4.08
CA GLN A 138 -0.16 0.42 -3.25
C GLN A 138 0.22 1.80 -3.81
N ASN A 139 1.49 2.00 -4.16
CA ASN A 139 1.96 3.25 -4.78
C ASN A 139 1.23 3.53 -6.10
N ARG A 140 1.04 2.50 -6.93
CA ARG A 140 0.28 2.63 -8.18
C ARG A 140 -1.17 3.05 -7.92
N LEU A 141 -1.83 2.43 -6.95
CA LEU A 141 -3.20 2.76 -6.56
C LEU A 141 -3.31 4.18 -5.98
N GLU A 142 -2.30 4.63 -5.24
CA GLU A 142 -2.24 6.00 -4.72
C GLU A 142 -2.11 7.03 -5.85
N ILE A 143 -1.30 6.76 -6.87
CA ILE A 143 -1.22 7.59 -8.08
C ILE A 143 -2.58 7.64 -8.78
N ILE A 144 -3.24 6.50 -8.95
CA ILE A 144 -4.57 6.42 -9.55
C ILE A 144 -5.59 7.21 -8.72
N LYS A 145 -5.55 7.10 -7.38
CA LYS A 145 -6.39 7.86 -6.45
C LYS A 145 -6.25 9.36 -6.70
N ASN A 146 -5.00 9.84 -6.77
CA ASN A 146 -4.71 11.26 -6.98
C ASN A 146 -5.17 11.75 -8.36
N ILE A 147 -4.97 10.95 -9.41
CA ILE A 147 -5.42 11.28 -10.78
C ILE A 147 -6.96 11.36 -10.84
N LEU A 148 -7.65 10.34 -10.33
CA LEU A 148 -9.11 10.32 -10.33
C LEU A 148 -9.70 11.44 -9.48
N PHE A 149 -9.10 11.75 -8.35
CA PHE A 149 -9.49 12.89 -7.54
C PHE A 149 -9.31 14.23 -8.27
N ALA A 150 -8.15 14.42 -8.91
CA ALA A 150 -7.88 15.62 -9.69
C ALA A 150 -8.89 15.77 -10.84
N LEU A 151 -9.21 14.66 -11.54
CA LEU A 151 -10.20 14.64 -12.61
C LEU A 151 -11.61 14.95 -12.09
N GLU A 152 -12.03 14.34 -10.98
CA GLU A 152 -13.32 14.60 -10.35
C GLU A 152 -13.45 16.06 -9.91
N CYS A 153 -12.39 16.63 -9.32
CA CYS A 153 -12.33 18.04 -8.96
C CYS A 153 -12.42 18.95 -10.18
N LEU A 154 -11.64 18.67 -11.22
CA LEU A 154 -11.63 19.44 -12.46
C LEU A 154 -13.00 19.42 -13.13
N LEU A 155 -13.66 18.26 -13.22
CA LEU A 155 -15.01 18.14 -13.76
C LEU A 155 -16.04 18.94 -12.95
N LYS A 156 -15.96 18.92 -11.61
CA LYS A 156 -16.84 19.73 -10.75
C LYS A 156 -16.61 21.22 -10.93
N ILE A 157 -15.35 21.65 -11.02
CA ILE A 157 -14.98 23.05 -11.25
C ILE A 157 -15.50 23.50 -12.62
N LEU A 158 -15.24 22.73 -13.68
CA LEU A 158 -15.73 23.03 -15.03
C LEU A 158 -17.26 23.09 -15.05
N ARG A 159 -17.95 22.11 -14.45
CA ARG A 159 -19.41 22.11 -14.40
C ARG A 159 -19.95 23.37 -13.72
N PHE A 160 -19.37 23.76 -12.58
CA PHE A 160 -19.80 24.96 -11.88
C PHE A 160 -19.52 26.23 -12.69
N PHE A 161 -18.33 26.32 -13.30
CA PHE A 161 -17.94 27.41 -14.20
C PHE A 161 -18.94 27.56 -15.36
N PHE A 162 -19.22 26.48 -16.08
CA PHE A 162 -20.14 26.51 -17.21
C PHE A 162 -21.55 26.87 -16.78
N ILE A 163 -22.08 26.29 -15.70
CA ILE A 163 -23.43 26.61 -15.21
C ILE A 163 -23.51 28.10 -14.87
N THR A 164 -22.65 28.58 -13.98
CA THR A 164 -22.67 30.00 -13.55
C THR A 164 -22.42 30.97 -14.69
N GLY A 165 -21.43 30.68 -15.56
CA GLY A 165 -21.10 31.55 -16.68
C GLY A 165 -22.20 31.60 -17.74
N THR A 166 -22.79 30.45 -18.10
CA THR A 166 -23.91 30.42 -19.07
C THR A 166 -25.17 31.07 -18.50
N THR A 167 -25.53 30.81 -17.25
CA THR A 167 -26.69 31.45 -16.61
C THR A 167 -26.53 32.96 -16.57
N THR A 168 -25.36 33.47 -16.16
CA THR A 168 -25.13 34.92 -16.10
C THR A 168 -25.10 35.53 -17.49
N THR A 169 -24.51 34.85 -18.48
CA THR A 169 -24.53 35.31 -19.89
C THR A 169 -25.96 35.50 -20.37
N VAL A 170 -26.81 34.49 -20.20
CA VAL A 170 -28.22 34.53 -20.62
C VAL A 170 -28.98 35.63 -19.90
N ILE A 171 -28.84 35.74 -18.57
CA ILE A 171 -29.54 36.75 -17.77
C ILE A 171 -29.14 38.17 -18.19
N VAL A 172 -27.84 38.44 -18.34
CA VAL A 172 -27.35 39.78 -18.71
C VAL A 172 -27.75 40.15 -20.13
N THR A 173 -27.65 39.23 -21.09
CA THR A 173 -28.08 39.49 -22.47
C THR A 173 -29.58 39.74 -22.54
N LEU A 174 -30.42 38.94 -21.86
CA LEU A 174 -31.86 39.17 -21.79
C LEU A 174 -32.20 40.51 -21.12
N PHE A 175 -31.51 40.85 -20.03
CA PHE A 175 -31.71 42.12 -19.34
C PHE A 175 -31.39 43.31 -20.27
N LEU A 176 -30.28 43.27 -21.01
CA LEU A 176 -29.91 44.33 -21.95
C LEU A 176 -30.91 44.46 -23.10
N ILE A 177 -31.42 43.34 -23.63
CA ILE A 177 -32.47 43.34 -24.65
C ILE A 177 -33.76 43.98 -24.12
N LEU A 178 -34.22 43.58 -22.92
CA LEU A 178 -35.43 44.13 -22.30
C LEU A 178 -35.27 45.62 -21.98
N PHE A 179 -34.13 46.01 -21.42
CA PHE A 179 -33.81 47.40 -21.10
C PHE A 179 -33.88 48.28 -22.36
N ARG A 180 -33.25 47.83 -23.46
CA ARG A 180 -33.29 48.54 -24.73
C ARG A 180 -34.70 48.58 -25.34
N GLY A 181 -35.46 47.50 -25.20
CA GLY A 181 -36.84 47.40 -25.65
C GLY A 181 -37.77 48.38 -24.92
N VAL A 182 -37.54 48.64 -23.63
CA VAL A 182 -38.27 49.67 -22.86
C VAL A 182 -37.89 51.08 -23.31
N GLU A 183 -36.61 51.33 -23.61
CA GLU A 183 -36.11 52.66 -23.96
C GLU A 183 -36.49 53.10 -25.39
N SER A 184 -36.53 52.15 -26.36
CA SER A 184 -36.58 52.48 -27.79
C SER A 184 -37.57 51.68 -28.64
N SER A 185 -38.40 50.82 -28.02
CA SER A 185 -39.26 49.79 -28.64
C SER A 185 -38.50 48.54 -29.10
N LEU A 186 -39.07 47.35 -28.91
CA LEU A 186 -38.47 46.08 -29.35
C LEU A 186 -38.26 46.01 -30.88
N SER A 187 -39.07 46.73 -31.65
CA SER A 187 -39.01 46.74 -33.11
C SER A 187 -37.80 47.48 -33.68
N SER A 188 -37.09 48.27 -32.88
CA SER A 188 -35.92 49.04 -33.31
C SER A 188 -34.58 48.33 -33.04
N ILE A 189 -34.61 47.14 -32.45
CA ILE A 189 -33.39 46.38 -32.12
C ILE A 189 -32.81 45.81 -33.41
N THR A 190 -31.58 46.22 -33.73
CA THR A 190 -30.87 45.72 -34.91
C THR A 190 -30.07 44.45 -34.60
N ALA A 191 -29.67 43.71 -35.63
CA ALA A 191 -28.75 42.58 -35.49
C ALA A 191 -27.41 42.99 -34.83
N THR A 192 -26.97 44.23 -35.07
CA THR A 192 -25.74 44.79 -34.48
C THR A 192 -25.86 44.97 -32.97
N ASP A 193 -27.02 45.45 -32.49
CA ASP A 193 -27.30 45.60 -31.06
C ASP A 193 -27.29 44.23 -30.35
N PHE A 194 -27.87 43.21 -30.99
CA PHE A 194 -27.87 41.86 -30.46
C PHE A 194 -26.45 41.30 -30.30
N ILE A 195 -25.57 41.50 -31.30
CA ILE A 195 -24.17 41.09 -31.22
C ILE A 195 -23.45 41.80 -30.05
N ILE A 196 -23.74 43.08 -29.83
CA ILE A 196 -23.16 43.86 -28.73
C ILE A 196 -23.64 43.33 -27.37
N PHE A 197 -24.94 43.09 -27.20
CA PHE A 197 -25.50 42.54 -25.96
C PHE A 197 -24.97 41.13 -25.65
N LEU A 198 -24.74 40.32 -26.67
CA LEU A 198 -24.19 38.98 -26.52
C LEU A 198 -22.71 39.04 -26.11
N LYS A 199 -21.93 39.99 -26.65
CA LYS A 199 -20.55 40.24 -26.20
C LYS A 199 -20.51 40.65 -24.73
N TYR A 200 -21.31 41.63 -24.31
CA TYR A 200 -21.35 42.06 -22.90
C TYR A 200 -21.83 40.95 -21.97
N GLY A 201 -22.87 40.21 -22.36
CA GLY A 201 -23.33 39.04 -21.62
C GLY A 201 -22.23 37.99 -21.46
N PHE A 202 -21.50 37.69 -22.53
CA PHE A 202 -20.39 36.73 -22.48
C PHE A 202 -19.26 37.18 -21.53
N PHE A 203 -18.87 38.46 -21.58
CA PHE A 203 -17.88 39.00 -20.63
C PHE A 203 -18.35 38.92 -19.18
N ALA A 204 -19.60 39.29 -18.90
CA ALA A 204 -20.20 39.18 -17.57
C ALA A 204 -20.28 37.72 -17.10
N GLY A 205 -20.61 36.81 -18.02
CA GLY A 205 -20.61 35.37 -17.80
C GLY A 205 -19.25 34.81 -17.44
N LEU A 206 -18.21 35.15 -18.21
CA LEU A 206 -16.84 34.75 -17.90
C LEU A 206 -16.40 35.25 -16.52
N PHE A 207 -16.62 36.53 -16.23
CA PHE A 207 -16.24 37.13 -14.94
C PHE A 207 -16.97 36.47 -13.76
N SER A 208 -18.28 36.30 -13.89
CA SER A 208 -19.12 35.61 -12.89
C SER A 208 -18.72 34.14 -12.72
N GLY A 209 -18.39 33.45 -13.82
CA GLY A 209 -17.92 32.06 -13.80
C GLY A 209 -16.62 31.90 -13.02
N VAL A 210 -15.65 32.78 -13.24
CA VAL A 210 -14.35 32.77 -12.52
C VAL A 210 -14.56 33.08 -11.04
N LEU A 211 -15.31 34.13 -10.70
CA LEU A 211 -15.60 34.47 -9.30
C LEU A 211 -16.39 33.38 -8.59
N GLY A 212 -17.41 32.84 -9.25
CA GLY A 212 -18.24 31.76 -8.73
C GLY A 212 -17.43 30.51 -8.42
N THR A 213 -16.56 30.09 -9.35
CA THR A 213 -15.67 28.95 -9.14
C THR A 213 -14.65 29.20 -8.04
N ALA A 214 -14.05 30.39 -7.95
CA ALA A 214 -13.12 30.73 -6.87
C ALA A 214 -13.79 30.63 -5.48
N ILE A 215 -15.02 31.14 -5.34
CA ILE A 215 -15.81 31.04 -4.10
C ILE A 215 -16.17 29.59 -3.80
N TRP A 216 -16.55 28.82 -4.82
CA TRP A 216 -16.90 27.40 -4.68
C TRP A 216 -15.70 26.58 -4.19
N ILE A 217 -14.53 26.75 -4.81
CA ILE A 217 -13.28 26.08 -4.40
C ILE A 217 -13.00 26.39 -2.94
N LYS A 218 -13.00 27.68 -2.55
CA LYS A 218 -12.76 28.11 -1.16
C LYS A 218 -13.69 27.44 -0.15
N LYS A 219 -14.96 27.20 -0.50
CA LYS A 219 -15.97 26.64 0.42
C LYS A 219 -16.08 25.11 0.41
N ARG A 220 -15.77 24.46 -0.72
CA ARG A 220 -16.09 23.04 -0.95
C ARG A 220 -14.86 22.15 -1.09
N PHE A 221 -13.69 22.72 -1.37
CA PHE A 221 -12.47 21.92 -1.59
C PHE A 221 -12.06 21.12 -0.34
N THR A 222 -12.09 21.73 0.84
CA THR A 222 -11.75 21.05 2.11
C THR A 222 -12.63 19.81 2.35
N LYS A 223 -13.94 19.94 2.13
CA LYS A 223 -14.89 18.82 2.29
C LYS A 223 -14.70 17.70 1.25
N LEU A 224 -14.16 18.03 0.07
CA LEU A 224 -13.86 17.04 -0.96
C LEU A 224 -12.58 16.28 -0.63
N TYR A 225 -11.59 16.98 -0.08
CA TYR A 225 -10.32 16.39 0.34
C TYR A 225 -10.50 15.42 1.51
N GLU A 226 -11.26 15.81 2.54
CA GLU A 226 -11.58 14.96 3.70
C GLU A 226 -12.22 13.61 3.31
N LYS A 227 -12.96 13.57 2.20
CA LYS A 227 -13.64 12.34 1.74
C LYS A 227 -12.66 11.26 1.22
N ILE A 228 -11.44 11.66 0.85
CA ILE A 228 -10.46 10.79 0.15
C ILE A 228 -9.25 10.45 1.03
N ASP A 229 -9.17 11.06 2.21
CA ASP A 229 -8.11 10.86 3.21
C ASP A 229 -8.50 9.82 4.31
N ILE A 230 -9.62 9.10 4.13
CA ILE A 230 -10.14 8.05 5.03
C ILE A 230 -9.74 6.66 4.52
#